data_AF-A0A7J3XW33-F1
#
_entry.id   AF-A0A7J3XW33-F1
#
_cell.length_a   1.000
_cell.length_b   1.000
_cell.length_c   1.000
_cell.angle_alpha   90.00
_cell.angle_beta   90.00
_cell.angle_gamma   90.00
#
_symmetry.space_group_name_H-M   'P 1'
#
loop_
_entity.id
_entity.type
_entity.pdbx_description
1 polymer ?
#
loop_
_entity_poly.entity_id
_entity_poly.type
_entity_poly.pdbx_seq_one_letter_code
_entity_poly.pdbx_strand_id
1 'polypeptide(L)'
;MRVLGVDVAVTEGTSQLCACVVMRGSLWVDGAFVLIWRMNEVSSLAAEIKASRFYEELTAILLSSCLPLHGKLNYLSKLLRKPVLMVSADHEHKLSEYSGLSVEEAEALLRTCRGPFGVEPIRLASSLAPLVRSLYEAWRRS
;
A
#
# COMPACT_ATOMS: atom_id res chain seq x y z
N MET A 1 -0.33 3.42 16.29
CA MET A 1 -0.07 3.86 14.91
C MET A 1 -0.78 2.92 13.96
N ARG A 2 -1.64 3.42 13.05
CA ARG A 2 -2.24 2.59 11.99
C ARG A 2 -1.56 2.87 10.66
N VAL A 3 -1.25 1.82 9.92
CA VAL A 3 -0.52 1.90 8.65
C VAL A 3 -1.23 1.05 7.63
N LEU A 4 -1.37 1.58 6.42
CA LEU A 4 -1.90 0.86 5.26
C LEU A 4 -0.73 0.29 4.47
N GLY A 5 -0.74 -1.02 4.22
CA GLY A 5 0.09 -1.66 3.19
C GLY A 5 -0.73 -1.90 1.93
N VAL A 6 -0.18 -1.56 0.77
CA VAL A 6 -0.80 -1.75 -0.55
C VAL A 6 0.15 -2.51 -1.46
N ASP A 7 -0.36 -3.60 -2.05
CA ASP A 7 0.36 -4.33 -3.09
C ASP A 7 -0.53 -4.65 -4.30
N VAL A 8 0.10 -4.85 -5.44
CA VAL A 8 -0.55 -5.12 -6.72
C VAL A 8 -1.09 -6.54 -6.76
N ALA A 9 -2.40 -6.69 -7.00
CA ALA A 9 -3.01 -7.99 -7.23
C ALA A 9 -3.05 -8.33 -8.72
N VAL A 10 -3.62 -7.45 -9.53
CA VAL A 10 -3.77 -7.65 -10.98
C VAL A 10 -3.78 -6.30 -11.71
N THR A 11 -3.24 -6.30 -12.92
CA THR A 11 -3.29 -5.16 -13.83
C THR A 11 -4.16 -5.55 -15.04
N GLU A 12 -5.19 -4.76 -15.32
CA GLU A 12 -6.08 -4.94 -16.47
C GLU A 12 -6.13 -3.64 -17.28
N GLY A 13 -5.51 -3.64 -18.46
CA GLY A 13 -5.39 -2.44 -19.28
C GLY A 13 -4.72 -1.30 -18.51
N THR A 14 -5.45 -0.20 -18.29
CA THR A 14 -4.98 0.98 -17.53
C THR A 14 -5.35 0.95 -16.05
N SER A 15 -6.09 -0.06 -15.61
CA SER A 15 -6.54 -0.20 -14.22
C SER A 15 -5.67 -1.21 -13.47
N GLN A 16 -5.43 -0.94 -12.20
CA GLN A 16 -4.70 -1.82 -11.30
C GLN A 16 -5.54 -2.07 -10.06
N LEU A 17 -5.80 -3.35 -9.81
CA LEU A 17 -6.44 -3.86 -8.60
C LEU A 17 -5.34 -4.12 -7.57
N CYS A 18 -5.52 -3.58 -6.36
CA CYS A 18 -4.56 -3.73 -5.28
C CYS A 18 -5.20 -4.42 -4.07
N ALA A 19 -4.42 -5.28 -3.41
CA ALA A 19 -4.74 -5.77 -2.08
C ALA A 19 -4.25 -4.75 -1.04
N CYS A 20 -5.11 -4.45 -0.06
CA CYS A 20 -4.84 -3.47 0.98
C CYS A 20 -5.00 -4.10 2.36
N VAL A 21 -4.04 -3.86 3.25
CA VAL A 21 -4.08 -4.32 4.64
C VAL A 21 -3.79 -3.16 5.57
N VAL A 22 -4.70 -2.92 6.52
CA VAL A 22 -4.51 -1.93 7.59
C VAL A 22 -4.05 -2.66 8.83
N MET A 23 -2.89 -2.26 9.36
CA MET A 23 -2.34 -2.79 10.59
C MET A 23 -2.15 -1.72 11.65
N ARG A 24 -2.11 -2.16 12.91
CA ARG A 24 -1.64 -1.37 14.05
C ARG A 24 -0.28 -1.88 14.49
N GLY A 25 0.77 -1.12 14.16
CA GLY A 25 2.15 -1.59 14.30
C GLY A 25 2.41 -2.82 13.42
N SER A 26 3.09 -3.83 13.96
CA SER A 26 3.37 -5.10 13.27
C SER A 26 2.53 -6.29 13.75
N LEU A 27 1.65 -6.11 14.75
CA LEU A 27 1.03 -7.25 15.46
C LEU A 27 -0.46 -7.44 15.17
N TRP A 28 -1.19 -6.38 14.82
CA TRP A 28 -2.65 -6.42 14.75
C TRP A 28 -3.15 -5.98 13.37
N VAL A 29 -4.00 -6.80 12.75
CA VAL A 29 -4.71 -6.45 11.51
C VAL A 29 -6.06 -5.84 11.89
N ASP A 30 -6.25 -4.56 11.54
CA ASP A 30 -7.53 -3.86 11.76
C ASP A 30 -8.50 -4.08 10.58
N GLY A 31 -7.98 -4.46 9.40
CA GLY A 31 -8.80 -4.87 8.27
C GLY A 31 -8.02 -5.08 6.98
N ALA A 32 -8.70 -5.67 5.99
CA ALA A 32 -8.20 -5.79 4.63
C ALA A 32 -9.32 -5.42 3.64
N PHE A 33 -8.93 -4.84 2.51
CA PHE A 33 -9.86 -4.46 1.45
C PHE A 33 -9.14 -4.47 0.11
N VAL A 34 -9.91 -4.23 -0.96
CA VAL A 34 -9.40 -4.15 -2.33
C VAL A 34 -9.70 -2.75 -2.84
N LEU A 35 -8.75 -2.16 -3.57
CA LEU A 35 -8.98 -0.91 -4.31
C LEU A 35 -8.67 -1.09 -5.79
N ILE A 36 -9.30 -0.28 -6.63
CA ILE A 36 -9.05 -0.22 -8.08
C ILE A 36 -8.67 1.20 -8.44
N TRP A 37 -7.50 1.40 -9.04
CA TRP A 37 -7.09 2.73 -9.49
C TRP A 37 -6.61 2.71 -10.94
N ARG A 38 -6.61 3.88 -11.59
CA ARG A 38 -6.07 4.06 -12.94
C ARG A 38 -4.59 4.43 -12.87
N MET A 39 -3.71 3.60 -13.43
CA MET A 39 -2.25 3.73 -13.28
C MET A 39 -1.67 5.08 -13.75
N ASN A 40 -2.35 5.75 -14.70
CA ASN A 40 -1.94 7.05 -15.22
C ASN A 40 -2.48 8.24 -14.41
N GLU A 41 -3.33 8.00 -13.41
CA GLU A 41 -4.03 9.01 -12.62
C GLU A 41 -3.73 8.79 -11.12
N VAL A 42 -2.66 9.38 -10.61
CA VAL A 42 -2.29 9.29 -9.17
C VAL A 42 -3.42 9.80 -8.25
N SER A 43 -4.23 10.74 -8.74
CA SER A 43 -5.44 11.22 -8.06
C SER A 43 -6.49 10.14 -7.85
N SER A 44 -6.62 9.19 -8.78
CA SER A 44 -7.53 8.04 -8.64
C SER A 44 -7.09 7.18 -7.45
N LEU A 45 -5.80 6.83 -7.35
CA LEU A 45 -5.29 6.09 -6.18
C LEU A 45 -5.54 6.83 -4.88
N ALA A 46 -5.29 8.15 -4.86
CA ALA A 46 -5.51 8.95 -3.67
C ALA A 46 -6.99 8.97 -3.24
N ALA A 47 -7.92 9.03 -4.21
CA ALA A 47 -9.35 9.00 -3.95
C ALA A 47 -9.80 7.67 -3.35
N GLU A 48 -9.32 6.55 -3.89
CA GLU A 48 -9.66 5.21 -3.38
C GLU A 48 -9.13 4.98 -1.96
N ILE A 49 -7.91 5.41 -1.66
CA ILE A 49 -7.36 5.32 -0.30
C ILE A 49 -8.21 6.13 0.69
N LYS A 50 -8.62 7.34 0.29
CA LYS A 50 -9.48 8.23 1.08
C LYS A 50 -10.89 7.68 1.31
N ALA A 51 -11.39 6.90 0.36
CA ALA A 51 -12.70 6.26 0.48
C ALA A 51 -12.71 5.13 1.54
N SER A 52 -11.54 4.64 1.96
CA SER A 52 -11.49 3.64 3.03
C SER A 52 -11.94 4.23 4.38
N ARG A 53 -12.71 3.46 5.15
CA ARG A 53 -13.15 3.84 6.51
C ARG A 53 -12.01 4.11 7.49
N PHE A 54 -10.79 3.69 7.16
CA PHE A 54 -9.62 3.79 8.04
C PHE A 54 -8.82 5.07 7.80
N TYR A 55 -9.08 5.81 6.72
CA TYR A 55 -8.20 6.85 6.19
C TYR A 55 -7.81 7.91 7.21
N GLU A 56 -8.78 8.46 7.95
CA GLU A 56 -8.53 9.52 8.93
C GLU A 56 -7.54 9.07 10.02
N GLU A 57 -7.63 7.79 10.40
CA GLU A 57 -6.83 7.17 11.45
C GLU A 57 -5.45 6.67 10.95
N LEU A 58 -5.21 6.67 9.64
CA LEU A 58 -3.92 6.26 9.07
C LEU A 58 -2.83 7.26 9.45
N THR A 59 -1.69 6.74 9.85
CA THR A 59 -0.47 7.52 10.10
C THR A 59 0.41 7.59 8.85
N ALA A 60 0.46 6.52 8.07
CA ALA A 60 1.22 6.45 6.82
C ALA A 60 0.64 5.41 5.86
N ILE A 61 1.04 5.52 4.60
CA ILE A 61 0.75 4.56 3.54
C ILE A 61 2.07 3.96 3.07
N LEU A 62 2.15 2.63 3.09
CA LEU A 62 3.23 1.85 2.53
C LEU A 62 2.75 1.27 1.21
N LEU A 63 3.57 1.42 0.17
CA LEU A 63 3.31 0.94 -1.17
C LEU A 63 4.42 -0.03 -1.58
N SER A 64 4.04 -1.13 -2.22
CA SER A 64 5.00 -1.99 -2.92
C SER A 64 5.65 -1.26 -4.10
N SER A 65 6.93 -1.51 -4.36
CA SER A 65 7.64 -1.00 -5.54
C SER A 65 7.10 -1.56 -6.86
N CYS A 66 6.20 -2.54 -6.82
CA CYS A 66 5.46 -3.00 -8.00
C CYS A 66 4.42 -1.99 -8.50
N LEU A 67 4.06 -0.98 -7.71
CA LEU A 67 3.19 0.10 -8.16
C LEU A 67 4.01 1.09 -9.04
N PRO A 68 3.50 1.52 -10.21
CA PRO A 68 4.20 2.42 -11.12
C PRO A 68 4.18 3.89 -10.65
N LEU A 69 4.72 4.15 -9.46
CA LEU A 69 4.66 5.44 -8.75
C LEU A 69 6.03 6.08 -8.51
N HIS A 70 7.12 5.50 -9.04
CA HIS A 70 8.46 6.10 -9.00
C HIS A 70 8.45 7.55 -9.48
N GLY A 71 9.01 8.45 -8.67
CA GLY A 71 9.03 9.90 -8.93
C GLY A 71 7.69 10.62 -8.71
N LYS A 72 6.61 9.92 -8.34
CA LYS A 72 5.27 10.47 -8.12
C LYS A 72 4.83 10.45 -6.65
N LEU A 73 5.63 9.89 -5.74
CA LEU A 73 5.29 9.76 -4.30
C LEU A 73 5.01 11.10 -3.62
N ASN A 74 5.76 12.15 -3.95
CA ASN A 74 5.53 13.48 -3.39
C ASN A 74 4.16 14.05 -3.77
N TYR A 75 3.74 13.82 -5.01
CA TYR A 75 2.41 14.24 -5.45
C TYR A 75 1.31 13.46 -4.71
N LEU A 76 1.46 12.14 -4.60
CA LEU A 76 0.52 11.29 -3.86
C LEU A 76 0.44 11.67 -2.37
N SER A 77 1.58 11.88 -1.71
CA SER A 77 1.67 12.30 -0.31
C SER A 77 0.94 13.62 -0.05
N LYS A 78 1.10 14.61 -0.94
CA LYS A 78 0.36 15.88 -0.87
C LYS A 78 -1.14 15.71 -1.04
N LEU A 79 -1.57 14.86 -1.97
CA LEU A 79 -2.99 14.56 -2.16
C LEU A 79 -3.58 13.89 -0.93
N LEU A 80 -2.88 12.91 -0.36
CA LEU A 80 -3.29 12.16 0.83
C LEU A 80 -3.11 12.95 2.12
N ARG A 81 -2.32 14.03 2.15
CA ARG A 81 -1.93 14.72 3.40
C ARG A 81 -1.43 13.75 4.49
N LYS A 82 -0.76 12.68 4.05
CA LYS A 82 -0.20 11.62 4.89
C LYS A 82 1.13 11.19 4.30
N PRO A 83 2.12 10.81 5.12
CA PRO A 83 3.33 10.15 4.67
C PRO A 83 3.06 8.97 3.74
N VAL A 84 3.86 8.88 2.68
CA VAL A 84 3.84 7.75 1.74
C VAL A 84 5.25 7.24 1.58
N LEU A 85 5.42 5.93 1.78
CA LEU A 85 6.69 5.23 1.62
C LEU A 85 6.49 4.13 0.59
N MET A 86 7.49 3.92 -0.24
CA MET A 86 7.56 2.79 -1.15
C MET A 86 8.67 1.86 -0.68
N VAL A 87 8.37 0.57 -0.63
CA VAL A 87 9.29 -0.47 -0.20
C VAL A 87 9.52 -1.48 -1.32
N SER A 88 10.70 -2.08 -1.38
CA SER A 88 10.99 -3.15 -2.32
C SER A 88 10.03 -4.32 -2.13
N ALA A 89 9.70 -4.98 -3.25
CA ALA A 89 8.90 -6.20 -3.27
C ALA A 89 9.69 -7.47 -2.90
N ASP A 90 10.97 -7.33 -2.57
CA ASP A 90 11.77 -8.44 -2.07
C ASP A 90 11.42 -8.75 -0.60
N HIS A 91 11.91 -9.88 -0.09
CA HIS A 91 11.65 -10.29 1.28
C HIS A 91 12.17 -9.30 2.34
N GLU A 92 13.15 -8.47 1.99
CA GLU A 92 13.75 -7.52 2.91
C GLU A 92 12.91 -6.24 3.10
N HIS A 93 12.03 -5.92 2.13
CA HIS A 93 11.15 -4.74 2.13
C HIS A 93 11.91 -3.47 2.51
N LYS A 94 13.01 -3.21 1.82
CA LYS A 94 13.87 -2.04 1.98
C LYS A 94 13.16 -0.79 1.48
N LEU A 95 13.42 0.34 2.12
CA LEU A 95 12.89 1.62 1.70
C LEU A 95 13.50 2.01 0.34
N SER A 96 12.66 2.26 -0.67
CA SER A 96 13.12 2.69 -1.99
C SER A 96 12.88 4.19 -2.23
N GLU A 97 11.70 4.68 -1.87
CA GLU A 97 11.35 6.10 -1.94
C GLU A 97 10.41 6.47 -0.79
N TYR A 98 10.37 7.75 -0.42
CA TYR A 98 9.49 8.26 0.62
C TYR A 98 9.12 9.71 0.39
N SER A 99 8.02 10.16 0.98
CA SER A 99 7.62 11.55 1.01
C SER A 99 6.76 11.88 2.22
N GLY A 100 6.94 13.07 2.78
CA GLY A 100 6.19 13.58 3.93
C GLY A 100 6.82 13.24 5.29
N LEU A 101 8.04 12.69 5.29
CA LEU A 101 8.86 12.38 6.48
C LEU A 101 10.34 12.65 6.16
N SER A 102 11.16 12.83 7.20
CA SER A 102 12.61 12.69 7.09
C SER A 102 12.99 11.22 6.85
N VAL A 103 14.23 10.97 6.44
CA VAL A 103 14.72 9.60 6.24
C VAL A 103 14.72 8.82 7.56
N GLU A 104 15.12 9.45 8.67
CA GLU A 104 15.17 8.84 9.99
C GLU A 104 13.77 8.45 10.48
N GLU A 105 12.78 9.32 10.23
CA GLU A 105 11.38 9.08 10.55
C GLU A 105 10.79 7.95 9.70
N ALA A 106 11.09 7.92 8.39
CA ALA A 106 10.64 6.87 7.49
C ALA A 106 11.20 5.49 7.92
N GLU A 107 12.49 5.43 8.24
CA GLU A 107 13.12 4.21 8.75
C GLU A 107 12.57 3.78 10.11
N ALA A 108 12.34 4.73 11.04
CA ALA A 108 11.75 4.44 12.34
C ALA A 108 10.33 3.87 12.21
N LEU A 109 9.54 4.42 11.28
CA LEU A 109 8.21 3.92 10.95
C LEU A 109 8.29 2.49 10.41
N LEU A 110 9.19 2.22 9.47
CA LEU A 110 9.37 0.87 8.93
C LEU A 110 9.82 -0.12 10.01
N ARG A 111 10.76 0.26 10.89
CA ARG A 111 11.18 -0.59 12.03
C ARG A 111 9.99 -0.95 12.93
N THR A 112 9.07 -0.02 13.16
CA THR A 112 7.85 -0.26 13.96
C THR A 112 6.86 -1.19 13.26
N CYS A 113 6.84 -1.19 11.93
CA CYS A 113 6.00 -2.06 11.11
C CYS A 113 6.65 -3.42 10.82
N ARG A 114 7.91 -3.63 11.22
CA ARG A 114 8.62 -4.89 10.99
C ARG A 114 8.18 -5.97 11.98
N GLY A 115 7.89 -7.14 11.44
CA GLY A 115 7.67 -8.38 12.16
C GLY A 115 8.72 -9.43 11.77
N PRO A 116 8.49 -10.71 12.09
CA PRO A 116 9.45 -11.78 11.81
C PRO A 116 9.74 -12.00 10.32
N PHE A 117 8.85 -11.52 9.43
CA PHE A 117 8.93 -11.79 8.00
C PHE A 117 9.07 -10.51 7.15
N GLY A 118 9.41 -9.39 7.77
CA GLY A 118 9.60 -8.10 7.08
C GLY A 118 8.56 -7.05 7.47
N VAL A 119 8.25 -6.14 6.56
CA VAL A 119 7.31 -5.03 6.79
C VAL A 119 5.89 -5.58 6.68
N GLU A 120 5.27 -5.91 7.82
CA GLU A 120 4.07 -6.74 7.89
C GLU A 120 2.86 -6.21 7.09
N PRO A 121 2.56 -4.90 7.05
CA PRO A 121 1.42 -4.42 6.26
C PRO A 121 1.57 -4.74 4.76
N ILE A 122 2.78 -4.59 4.22
CA ILE A 122 3.08 -4.90 2.82
C ILE A 122 3.12 -6.39 2.61
N ARG A 123 3.85 -7.13 3.46
CA ARG A 123 3.95 -8.59 3.37
C ARG A 123 2.57 -9.26 3.35
N LEU A 124 1.65 -8.82 4.20
CA LEU A 124 0.28 -9.34 4.24
C LEU A 124 -0.51 -8.93 3.00
N ALA A 125 -0.38 -7.69 2.52
CA ALA A 125 -0.99 -7.26 1.27
C ALA A 125 -0.51 -8.12 0.08
N SER A 126 0.80 -8.36 -0.02
CA SER A 126 1.41 -9.25 -1.01
C SER A 126 0.94 -10.70 -0.87
N SER A 127 0.73 -11.17 0.37
CA SER A 127 0.20 -12.52 0.61
C SER A 127 -1.26 -12.66 0.19
N LEU A 128 -2.05 -11.57 0.26
CA LEU A 128 -3.46 -11.54 -0.17
C LEU A 128 -3.61 -11.29 -1.68
N ALA A 129 -2.65 -10.64 -2.32
CA ALA A 129 -2.69 -10.30 -3.74
C ALA A 129 -3.05 -11.48 -4.68
N PRO A 130 -2.50 -12.70 -4.53
CA PRO A 130 -2.89 -13.85 -5.33
C PRO A 130 -4.37 -14.23 -5.18
N LEU A 131 -4.90 -14.19 -3.95
CA LEU A 131 -6.31 -14.48 -3.69
C LEU A 131 -7.22 -13.44 -4.33
N VAL A 132 -6.87 -12.15 -4.20
CA VAL A 132 -7.61 -11.04 -4.83
C VAL A 132 -7.61 -11.20 -6.36
N ARG A 133 -6.49 -11.59 -6.96
CA ARG A 133 -6.42 -11.91 -8.40
C ARG A 133 -7.37 -13.04 -8.78
N SER A 134 -7.31 -14.17 -8.07
CA SER A 134 -8.17 -15.32 -8.36
C SER A 134 -9.66 -15.00 -8.25
N LEU A 135 -10.06 -14.20 -7.25
CA LEU A 135 -11.45 -13.74 -7.10
C LEU A 135 -11.88 -12.84 -8.25
N TYR A 136 -11.01 -11.91 -8.68
CA TYR A 136 -11.28 -11.04 -9.83
C TYR A 136 -11.43 -11.84 -11.13
N GLU A 137 -10.55 -12.80 -11.38
CA GLU A 137 -10.61 -13.66 -12.56
C GLU A 137 -11.87 -14.53 -12.58
N ALA A 138 -12.30 -15.05 -11.42
CA ALA A 138 -13.54 -15.79 -11.30
C ALA A 138 -14.76 -14.91 -11.61
N TRP A 139 -14.79 -13.69 -11.06
CA TRP A 139 -15.87 -12.73 -11.30
C TRP A 139 -15.99 -12.29 -12.77
N ARG A 140 -14.87 -12.17 -13.50
CA ARG A 140 -14.91 -11.83 -14.93
C ARG A 140 -15.50 -12.92 -15.83
N ARG A 141 -15.52 -14.17 -15.34
CA ARG A 141 -15.99 -15.33 -16.11
C ARG A 141 -17.47 -15.66 -15.84
N SER A 142 -18.08 -15.03 -14.83
CA SER A 142 -19.51 -15.12 -14.52
C SER A 142 -20.31 -14.05 -15.25
#